data_AF-A0A2I6QHT7-F1
#
_entry.id   AF-A0A2I6QHT7-F1
#
_cell.length_a   1.000
_cell.length_b   1.000
_cell.length_c   1.000
_cell.angle_alpha   90.00
_cell.angle_beta   90.00
_cell.angle_gamma   90.00
#
_symmetry.space_group_name_H-M   'P 1'
#
loop_
_entity.id
_entity.type
_entity.pdbx_description
1 polymer ?
#
loop_
_entity_poly.entity_id
_entity_poly.type
_entity_poly.pdbx_seq_one_letter_code
_entity_poly.pdbx_strand_id
1 'polypeptide(L)'
;MIAEQAALWQLAKFAIGLAGKASQALTLKRQLRGVRYLNGCWVIAAQGTNKLESVTLSRGEKITCDYLACGFHLVPNVELAELLSCTVENGAVSVDQYQQTSVANVYCVGEVTGIGGLELSLVEGEIAGLAIAGKHEEARGLFPVRDKQRKFAKLLNNTFTLRDELKQLPAPDTIVCRCEDVTFERLRAHHSWRAAKLQTRCGMGPCQGRVCGAAVEFLFDWRAESVRPPVLPVRVESLI
;
A
#
# COMPACT_ATOMS: atom_id res chain seq x y z
N MET A 1 20.76 5.09 5.57
CA MET A 1 20.78 3.62 5.74
C MET A 1 19.42 3.09 5.35
N ILE A 2 19.32 1.87 4.83
CA ILE A 2 18.05 1.18 4.56
C ILE A 2 18.03 -0.12 5.36
N ALA A 3 16.97 -0.34 6.13
CA ALA A 3 16.66 -1.60 6.78
C ALA A 3 15.43 -2.20 6.07
N GLU A 4 15.66 -3.25 5.30
CA GLU A 4 14.67 -3.97 4.52
C GLU A 4 14.28 -5.26 5.25
N GLN A 5 12.98 -5.46 5.45
CA GLN A 5 12.45 -6.65 6.10
C GLN A 5 12.58 -7.91 5.23
N ALA A 6 12.58 -7.76 3.90
CA ALA A 6 12.72 -8.86 2.98
C ALA A 6 14.03 -9.61 3.21
N ALA A 7 13.94 -10.93 3.31
CA ALA A 7 15.11 -11.78 3.54
C ALA A 7 16.01 -11.82 2.30
N LEU A 8 17.30 -12.13 2.50
CA LEU A 8 18.27 -12.21 1.41
C LEU A 8 17.82 -13.15 0.27
N TRP A 9 17.16 -14.26 0.59
CA TRP A 9 16.68 -15.20 -0.41
C TRP A 9 15.50 -14.65 -1.24
N GLN A 10 14.62 -13.83 -0.65
CA GLN A 10 13.54 -13.15 -1.37
C GLN A 10 14.12 -12.11 -2.33
N LEU A 11 15.12 -11.34 -1.86
CA LEU A 11 15.84 -10.36 -2.67
C LEU A 11 16.64 -11.02 -3.80
N ALA A 12 17.26 -12.18 -3.56
CA ALA A 12 17.95 -12.94 -4.58
C ALA A 12 16.99 -13.44 -5.68
N LYS A 13 15.83 -13.99 -5.28
CA LYS A 13 14.77 -14.38 -6.24
C LYS A 13 14.25 -13.19 -7.04
N PHE A 14 14.04 -12.05 -6.37
CA PHE A 14 13.63 -10.81 -7.02
C PHE A 14 14.66 -10.35 -8.05
N ALA A 15 15.95 -10.39 -7.70
CA ALA A 15 17.05 -10.00 -8.59
C ALA A 15 17.12 -10.84 -9.87
N ILE A 16 16.83 -12.14 -9.80
CA ILE A 16 16.72 -13.00 -10.98
C ILE A 16 15.59 -12.54 -11.90
N GLY A 17 14.46 -12.11 -11.33
CA GLY A 17 13.31 -11.60 -12.08
C GLY A 17 13.50 -10.20 -12.69
N LEU A 18 14.60 -9.50 -12.39
CA LEU A 18 14.89 -8.15 -12.89
C LEU A 18 15.55 -8.12 -14.28
N ALA A 19 15.67 -9.25 -14.99
CA ALA A 19 16.33 -9.29 -16.30
C ALA A 19 15.74 -8.25 -17.31
N GLY A 20 14.43 -7.98 -17.25
CA GLY A 20 13.76 -6.96 -18.07
C GLY A 20 13.84 -5.52 -17.54
N LYS A 21 14.47 -5.31 -16.37
CA LYS A 21 14.53 -4.04 -15.61
C LYS A 21 15.97 -3.71 -15.18
N ALA A 22 16.97 -4.30 -15.83
CA ALA A 22 18.37 -4.20 -15.43
C ALA A 22 18.90 -2.75 -15.39
N SER A 23 18.45 -1.89 -16.32
CA SER A 23 18.81 -0.48 -16.34
C SER A 23 18.28 0.27 -15.11
N GLN A 24 17.02 0.05 -14.73
CA GLN A 24 16.42 0.64 -13.54
C GLN A 24 17.12 0.16 -12.27
N ALA A 25 17.41 -1.15 -12.18
CA ALA A 25 18.15 -1.73 -11.07
C ALA A 25 19.56 -1.14 -10.94
N LEU A 26 20.27 -0.95 -12.05
CA LEU A 26 21.60 -0.35 -12.07
C LEU A 26 21.57 1.13 -11.65
N THR A 27 20.60 1.90 -12.14
CA THR A 27 20.38 3.29 -11.75
C THR A 27 20.14 3.39 -10.24
N LEU A 28 19.24 2.56 -9.70
CA LEU A 28 18.96 2.53 -8.27
C LEU A 28 20.20 2.13 -7.46
N LYS A 29 20.94 1.10 -7.90
CA LYS A 29 22.20 0.68 -7.26
C LYS A 29 23.24 1.80 -7.25
N ARG A 30 23.32 2.57 -8.33
CA ARG A 30 24.22 3.72 -8.44
C ARG A 30 23.79 4.86 -7.50
N GLN A 31 22.49 5.17 -7.44
CA GLN A 31 21.94 6.18 -6.54
C GLN A 31 22.10 5.81 -5.06
N LEU A 32 22.03 4.52 -4.75
CA LEU A 32 22.22 3.98 -3.40
C LEU A 32 23.69 3.68 -3.06
N ARG A 33 24.65 4.09 -3.90
CA ARG A 33 26.07 3.84 -3.64
C ARG A 33 26.50 4.55 -2.36
N GLY A 34 27.08 3.80 -1.43
CA GLY A 34 27.48 4.29 -0.11
C GLY A 34 26.37 4.25 0.94
N VAL A 35 25.13 3.89 0.57
CA VAL A 35 24.05 3.67 1.54
C VAL A 35 24.16 2.25 2.08
N ARG A 36 24.38 2.11 3.38
CA ARG A 36 24.31 0.80 4.07
C ARG A 36 22.90 0.22 3.92
N TYR A 37 22.81 -0.98 3.35
CA TYR A 37 21.57 -1.72 3.12
C TYR A 37 21.58 -3.03 3.91
N LEU A 38 20.64 -3.18 4.85
CA LEU A 38 20.48 -4.35 5.69
C LEU A 38 19.20 -5.07 5.27
N ASN A 39 19.31 -6.33 4.83
CA ASN A 39 18.15 -7.18 4.53
C ASN A 39 17.73 -8.01 5.77
N GLY A 40 16.53 -8.55 5.77
CA GLY A 40 15.98 -9.30 6.90
C GLY A 40 16.09 -8.53 8.21
N CYS A 41 15.87 -7.21 8.16
CA CYS A 41 16.11 -6.29 9.26
C CYS A 41 15.05 -5.18 9.23
N TRP A 42 14.48 -4.84 10.37
CA TRP A 42 13.48 -3.78 10.49
C TRP A 42 13.67 -3.03 11.80
N VAL A 43 13.05 -1.85 11.92
CA VAL A 43 13.05 -1.06 13.16
C VAL A 43 12.05 -1.68 14.13
N ILE A 44 12.45 -1.87 15.38
CA ILE A 44 11.60 -2.38 16.47
C ILE A 44 11.24 -1.32 17.51
N ALA A 45 12.03 -0.26 17.60
CA ALA A 45 11.76 0.86 18.49
C ALA A 45 12.34 2.14 17.90
N ALA A 46 11.64 3.25 18.11
CA ALA A 46 12.11 4.61 17.87
C ALA A 46 12.14 5.33 19.21
N GLN A 47 13.27 5.95 19.55
CA GLN A 47 13.47 6.60 20.85
C GLN A 47 13.88 8.06 20.70
N GLY A 48 13.49 8.84 21.70
CA GLY A 48 13.85 10.23 21.90
C GLY A 48 12.81 10.93 22.79
N THR A 49 13.14 12.12 23.31
CA THR A 49 12.24 12.81 24.25
C THR A 49 11.24 13.70 23.52
N ASN A 50 11.75 14.67 22.74
CA ASN A 50 10.92 15.64 22.00
C ASN A 50 10.95 15.39 20.48
N LYS A 51 11.96 14.66 20.01
CA LYS A 51 12.21 14.32 18.61
C LYS A 51 12.90 12.97 18.55
N LEU A 52 12.96 12.37 17.37
CA LEU A 52 13.74 11.16 17.15
C LEU A 52 15.22 11.42 17.43
N GLU A 53 15.83 10.53 18.21
CA GLU A 53 17.27 10.55 18.51
C GLU A 53 17.94 9.23 18.08
N SER A 54 17.20 8.13 18.12
CA SER A 54 17.70 6.83 17.67
C SER A 54 16.60 5.86 17.29
N VAL A 55 16.99 4.83 16.56
CA VAL A 55 16.18 3.63 16.34
C VAL A 55 16.92 2.38 16.80
N THR A 56 16.19 1.38 17.26
CA THR A 56 16.70 0.03 17.50
C THR A 56 16.23 -0.89 16.38
N LEU A 57 17.16 -1.62 15.77
CA LEU A 57 16.88 -2.61 14.74
C LEU A 57 16.56 -3.96 15.38
N SER A 58 15.87 -4.84 14.65
CA SER A 58 15.50 -6.19 15.09
C SER A 58 16.69 -7.09 15.42
N ARG A 59 17.89 -6.70 15.00
CA ARG A 59 19.17 -7.36 15.34
C ARG A 59 19.81 -6.84 16.63
N GLY A 60 19.15 -5.93 17.35
CA GLY A 60 19.64 -5.30 18.58
C GLY A 60 20.55 -4.08 18.36
N GLU A 61 20.95 -3.79 17.12
CA GLU A 61 21.78 -2.62 16.79
C GLU A 61 21.00 -1.32 17.00
N LYS A 62 21.59 -0.37 17.75
CA LYS A 62 21.05 0.98 17.94
C LYS A 62 21.71 1.95 16.96
N ILE A 63 20.91 2.71 16.23
CA ILE A 63 21.37 3.67 15.22
C ILE A 63 20.90 5.06 15.64
N THR A 64 21.84 5.99 15.81
CA THR A 64 21.52 7.41 16.02
C THR A 64 21.01 8.01 14.72
N CYS A 65 19.83 8.63 14.77
CA CYS A 65 19.26 9.36 13.65
C CYS A 65 18.21 10.37 14.13
N ASP A 66 17.98 11.39 13.32
CA ASP A 66 17.00 12.45 13.52
C ASP A 66 15.74 12.27 12.66
N TYR A 67 15.82 11.42 11.62
CA TYR A 67 14.70 11.05 10.76
C TYR A 67 14.57 9.53 10.60
N LEU A 68 13.32 9.07 10.55
CA LEU A 68 12.93 7.72 10.19
C LEU A 68 11.85 7.79 9.11
N ALA A 69 12.14 7.22 7.95
CA ALA A 69 11.17 7.01 6.89
C ALA A 69 10.72 5.54 6.90
N CYS A 70 9.40 5.33 6.99
CA CYS A 70 8.79 4.00 7.00
C CYS A 70 8.02 3.77 5.71
N GLY A 71 8.19 2.60 5.09
CA GLY A 71 7.42 2.15 3.94
C GLY A 71 6.92 0.73 4.18
N PHE A 72 5.63 0.57 4.41
CA PHE A 72 4.97 -0.72 4.68
C PHE A 72 4.02 -1.10 3.55
N HIS A 73 4.51 -0.99 2.31
CA HIS A 73 3.72 -1.21 1.09
C HIS A 73 2.76 -0.06 0.73
N LEU A 74 2.09 -0.20 -0.41
CA LEU A 74 1.02 0.68 -0.89
C LEU A 74 -0.31 -0.09 -0.84
N VAL A 75 -1.41 0.63 -0.63
CA VAL A 75 -2.76 0.05 -0.64
C VAL A 75 -3.57 0.73 -1.74
N PRO A 76 -4.26 -0.02 -2.61
CA PRO A 76 -5.14 0.57 -3.61
C PRO A 76 -6.21 1.46 -2.96
N ASN A 77 -6.38 2.68 -3.46
CA ASN A 77 -7.51 3.52 -3.06
C ASN A 77 -8.73 3.14 -3.90
N VAL A 78 -9.64 2.37 -3.29
CA VAL A 78 -10.87 1.88 -3.93
C VAL A 78 -12.11 2.72 -3.59
N GLU A 79 -11.97 3.82 -2.84
CA GLU A 79 -13.09 4.53 -2.23
C GLU A 79 -14.14 4.99 -3.25
N LEU A 80 -13.69 5.60 -4.36
CA LEU A 80 -14.59 6.07 -5.40
C LEU A 80 -15.25 4.91 -6.15
N ALA A 81 -14.52 3.83 -6.41
CA ALA A 81 -15.03 2.68 -7.11
C ALA A 81 -16.12 1.97 -6.28
N GLU A 82 -15.93 1.84 -4.96
CA GLU A 82 -16.94 1.29 -4.05
C GLU A 82 -18.21 2.15 -4.01
N LEU A 83 -18.08 3.50 -4.01
CA LEU A 83 -19.24 4.39 -4.11
C LEU A 83 -20.00 4.23 -5.44
N LEU A 84 -19.30 3.88 -6.51
CA LEU A 84 -19.90 3.56 -7.81
C LEU A 84 -20.43 2.12 -7.88
N SER A 85 -20.36 1.35 -6.79
CA SER A 85 -20.76 -0.07 -6.74
C SER A 85 -19.91 -1.00 -7.63
N CYS A 86 -18.66 -0.61 -7.92
CA CYS A 86 -17.70 -1.48 -8.59
C CYS A 86 -17.31 -2.64 -7.67
N THR A 87 -17.10 -3.82 -8.25
CA THR A 87 -16.65 -5.00 -7.51
C THR A 87 -15.20 -4.82 -7.07
N VAL A 88 -14.94 -5.02 -5.78
CA VAL A 88 -13.58 -5.02 -5.19
C VAL A 88 -13.23 -6.44 -4.74
N GLU A 89 -12.09 -6.95 -5.21
CA GLU A 89 -11.58 -8.28 -4.89
C GLU A 89 -10.14 -8.15 -4.40
N ASN A 90 -9.82 -8.84 -3.29
CA ASN A 90 -8.46 -8.83 -2.72
C ASN A 90 -7.87 -7.42 -2.49
N GLY A 91 -8.73 -6.45 -2.14
CA GLY A 91 -8.32 -5.06 -1.87
C GLY A 91 -8.09 -4.19 -3.12
N ALA A 92 -8.48 -4.64 -4.31
CA ALA A 92 -8.37 -3.87 -5.55
C ALA A 92 -9.65 -3.95 -6.39
N VAL A 93 -9.89 -2.99 -7.28
CA VAL A 93 -11.05 -3.00 -8.18
C VAL A 93 -10.89 -4.10 -9.22
N SER A 94 -11.90 -4.96 -9.36
CA SER A 94 -11.95 -6.00 -10.38
C SER A 94 -12.30 -5.39 -11.74
N VAL A 95 -11.49 -5.71 -12.75
CA VAL A 95 -11.65 -5.22 -14.12
C VAL A 95 -11.46 -6.34 -15.14
N ASP A 96 -12.08 -6.18 -16.30
CA ASP A 96 -11.90 -7.09 -17.42
C ASP A 96 -10.57 -6.84 -18.17
N GLN A 97 -10.37 -7.56 -19.28
CA GLN A 97 -9.17 -7.43 -20.11
C GLN A 97 -9.04 -6.07 -20.82
N TYR A 98 -10.10 -5.26 -20.86
CA TYR A 98 -10.11 -3.90 -21.42
C TYR A 98 -10.18 -2.82 -20.32
N GLN A 99 -9.93 -3.20 -19.07
CA GLN A 99 -9.95 -2.33 -17.89
C GLN A 99 -11.34 -1.79 -17.52
N GLN A 100 -12.40 -2.39 -18.04
CA GLN A 100 -13.77 -2.06 -17.65
C GLN A 100 -14.10 -2.76 -16.33
N THR A 101 -14.72 -2.03 -15.41
CA THR A 101 -15.18 -2.57 -14.12
C THR A 101 -16.47 -3.39 -14.30
N SER A 102 -17.01 -3.92 -13.19
CA SER A 102 -18.35 -4.54 -13.17
C SER A 102 -19.48 -3.57 -13.51
N VAL A 103 -19.24 -2.25 -13.46
CA VAL A 103 -20.21 -1.22 -13.80
C VAL A 103 -19.97 -0.77 -15.23
N ALA A 104 -21.03 -0.83 -16.05
CA ALA A 104 -20.95 -0.45 -17.45
C ALA A 104 -20.47 1.00 -17.63
N ASN A 105 -19.58 1.21 -18.59
CA ASN A 105 -18.96 2.50 -18.90
C ASN A 105 -18.09 3.11 -17.78
N VAL A 106 -17.75 2.35 -16.73
CA VAL A 106 -16.79 2.73 -15.70
C VAL A 106 -15.52 1.91 -15.87
N TYR A 107 -14.38 2.60 -15.99
CA TYR A 107 -13.07 2.00 -16.19
C TYR A 107 -12.16 2.35 -15.01
N CYS A 108 -11.28 1.42 -14.63
CA CYS A 108 -10.28 1.61 -13.59
C CYS A 108 -8.91 1.17 -14.12
N VAL A 109 -7.89 1.99 -13.90
CA VAL A 109 -6.54 1.76 -14.44
C VAL A 109 -5.48 2.12 -13.41
N GLY A 110 -4.35 1.41 -13.45
CA GLY A 110 -3.24 1.63 -12.56
C GLY A 110 -3.49 1.08 -11.16
N GLU A 111 -2.96 1.75 -10.13
CA GLU A 111 -2.81 1.13 -8.81
C GLU A 111 -4.13 0.86 -8.07
N VAL A 112 -5.24 1.47 -8.49
CA VAL A 112 -6.59 1.13 -8.01
C VAL A 112 -7.01 -0.31 -8.39
N THR A 113 -6.46 -0.86 -9.47
CA THR A 113 -6.63 -2.26 -9.90
C THR A 113 -5.54 -3.19 -9.35
N GLY A 114 -4.71 -2.68 -8.43
CA GLY A 114 -3.61 -3.41 -7.78
C GLY A 114 -2.25 -2.72 -7.99
N ILE A 115 -1.38 -2.79 -6.97
CA ILE A 115 -0.08 -2.12 -6.99
C ILE A 115 0.84 -2.75 -8.04
N GLY A 116 1.19 -1.99 -9.08
CA GLY A 116 2.08 -2.48 -10.14
C GLY A 116 3.02 -1.44 -10.73
N GLY A 117 2.99 -0.20 -10.23
CA GLY A 117 3.87 0.88 -10.63
C GLY A 117 3.54 1.50 -11.99
N LEU A 118 4.41 2.44 -12.39
CA LEU A 118 4.20 3.34 -13.53
C LEU A 118 3.96 2.61 -14.85
N GLU A 119 4.82 1.67 -15.23
CA GLU A 119 4.75 1.02 -16.54
C GLU A 119 3.48 0.19 -16.72
N LEU A 120 3.00 -0.49 -15.66
CA LEU A 120 1.72 -1.19 -15.71
C LEU A 120 0.57 -0.19 -15.84
N SER A 121 0.60 0.88 -15.05
CA SER A 121 -0.45 1.90 -15.06
C SER A 121 -0.59 2.58 -16.42
N LEU A 122 0.52 2.85 -17.11
CA LEU A 122 0.52 3.46 -18.45
C LEU A 122 -0.14 2.55 -19.49
N VAL A 123 0.27 1.28 -19.56
CA VAL A 123 -0.29 0.35 -20.56
C VAL A 123 -1.75 0.00 -20.28
N GLU A 124 -2.15 -0.09 -19.00
CA GLU A 124 -3.55 -0.26 -18.62
C GLU A 124 -4.39 0.97 -19.00
N GLY A 125 -3.87 2.18 -18.78
CA GLY A 125 -4.48 3.43 -19.24
C GLY A 125 -4.69 3.47 -20.75
N GLU A 126 -3.69 3.06 -21.51
CA GLU A 126 -3.75 3.01 -22.98
C GLU A 126 -4.79 1.99 -23.48
N ILE A 127 -4.80 0.79 -22.89
CA ILE A 127 -5.81 -0.25 -23.18
C ILE A 127 -7.23 0.28 -22.93
N ALA A 128 -7.46 0.92 -21.79
CA ALA A 128 -8.76 1.48 -21.44
C ALA A 128 -9.17 2.56 -22.46
N GLY A 129 -8.26 3.48 -22.78
CA GLY A 129 -8.52 4.55 -23.75
C GLY A 129 -8.86 4.03 -25.14
N LEU A 130 -8.15 3.01 -25.62
CA LEU A 130 -8.44 2.36 -26.91
C LEU A 130 -9.78 1.62 -26.90
N ALA A 131 -10.11 0.93 -25.81
CA ALA A 131 -11.41 0.27 -25.65
C ALA A 131 -12.57 1.27 -25.67
N ILE A 132 -12.45 2.38 -24.94
CA ILE A 132 -13.42 3.48 -24.92
C ILE A 132 -13.60 4.08 -26.33
N ALA A 133 -12.51 4.22 -27.09
CA ALA A 133 -12.54 4.71 -28.47
C ALA A 133 -13.07 3.68 -29.49
N GLY A 134 -13.48 2.48 -29.07
CA GLY A 134 -13.95 1.40 -29.94
C GLY A 134 -12.84 0.62 -30.65
N LYS A 135 -11.56 0.93 -30.37
CA LYS A 135 -10.37 0.36 -31.03
C LYS A 135 -9.87 -0.92 -30.35
N HIS A 136 -10.75 -1.92 -30.26
CA HIS A 136 -10.49 -3.14 -29.49
C HIS A 136 -9.30 -3.96 -30.02
N GLU A 137 -9.03 -3.96 -31.33
CA GLU A 137 -7.87 -4.66 -31.90
C GLU A 137 -6.54 -4.01 -31.51
N GLU A 138 -6.47 -2.68 -31.53
CA GLU A 138 -5.30 -1.93 -31.07
C GLU A 138 -5.06 -2.21 -29.58
N ALA A 139 -6.13 -2.21 -28.77
CA ALA A 139 -6.05 -2.55 -27.35
C ALA A 139 -5.53 -3.97 -27.10
N ARG A 140 -6.02 -4.96 -27.87
CA ARG A 140 -5.55 -6.36 -27.78
C ARG A 140 -4.06 -6.49 -28.08
N GLY A 141 -3.51 -5.67 -28.98
CA GLY A 141 -2.09 -5.63 -29.27
C GLY A 141 -1.20 -5.32 -28.06
N LEU A 142 -1.74 -4.63 -27.04
CA LEU A 142 -1.02 -4.24 -25.82
C LEU A 142 -1.10 -5.29 -24.70
N PHE A 143 -1.96 -6.31 -24.82
CA PHE A 143 -2.14 -7.32 -23.76
C PHE A 143 -0.84 -8.04 -23.39
N PRO A 144 0.03 -8.49 -24.33
CA PRO A 144 1.28 -9.13 -23.96
C PRO A 144 2.22 -8.22 -23.14
N VAL A 145 2.21 -6.92 -23.43
CA VAL A 145 3.00 -5.92 -22.70
C VAL A 145 2.46 -5.76 -21.29
N ARG A 146 1.14 -5.58 -21.14
CA ARG A 146 0.48 -5.52 -19.83
C ARG A 146 0.73 -6.78 -19.01
N ASP A 147 0.58 -7.96 -19.59
CA ASP A 147 0.71 -9.22 -18.87
C ASP A 147 2.16 -9.46 -18.40
N LYS A 148 3.16 -8.99 -19.16
CA LYS A 148 4.55 -8.95 -18.71
C LYS A 148 4.72 -8.03 -17.48
N GLN A 149 4.12 -6.85 -17.49
CA GLN A 149 4.18 -5.92 -16.34
C GLN A 149 3.41 -6.46 -15.13
N ARG A 150 2.26 -7.12 -15.32
CA ARG A 150 1.51 -7.79 -14.25
C ARG A 150 2.33 -8.90 -13.57
N LYS A 151 3.09 -9.69 -14.34
CA LYS A 151 4.02 -10.69 -13.78
C LYS A 151 5.08 -10.03 -12.90
N PHE A 152 5.64 -8.90 -13.35
CA PHE A 152 6.61 -8.14 -12.55
C PHE A 152 5.99 -7.55 -11.27
N ALA A 153 4.80 -6.95 -11.37
CA ALA A 153 4.05 -6.43 -10.24
C ALA A 153 3.77 -7.52 -9.19
N LYS A 154 3.33 -8.71 -9.62
CA LYS A 154 3.14 -9.86 -8.73
C LYS A 154 4.43 -10.28 -8.03
N LEU A 155 5.55 -10.30 -8.75
CA LEU A 155 6.85 -10.61 -8.15
C LEU A 155 7.23 -9.55 -7.08
N LEU A 156 7.07 -8.27 -7.39
CA LEU A 156 7.32 -7.16 -6.45
C LEU A 156 6.48 -7.31 -5.17
N ASN A 157 5.16 -7.45 -5.30
CA ASN A 157 4.26 -7.53 -4.15
C ASN A 157 4.54 -8.76 -3.29
N ASN A 158 4.87 -9.90 -3.90
CA ASN A 158 5.24 -11.12 -3.17
C ASN A 158 6.60 -11.01 -2.46
N THR A 159 7.58 -10.34 -3.07
CA THR A 159 8.92 -10.19 -2.48
C THR A 159 8.88 -9.30 -1.23
N PHE A 160 8.09 -8.23 -1.27
CA PHE A 160 8.02 -7.21 -0.22
C PHE A 160 6.75 -7.31 0.63
N THR A 161 6.11 -8.47 0.64
CA THR A 161 5.00 -8.77 1.55
C THR A 161 5.44 -8.55 3.00
N LEU A 162 4.58 -7.92 3.79
CA LEU A 162 4.85 -7.67 5.21
C LEU A 162 4.99 -8.97 5.99
N ARG A 163 6.00 -9.02 6.85
CA ARG A 163 6.27 -10.15 7.75
C ARG A 163 5.25 -10.20 8.89
N ASP A 164 4.73 -11.39 9.20
CA ASP A 164 3.80 -11.58 10.33
C ASP A 164 4.42 -11.17 11.68
N GLU A 165 5.74 -11.28 11.83
CA GLU A 165 6.45 -10.81 13.02
C GLU A 165 6.23 -9.32 13.29
N LEU A 166 5.91 -8.52 12.27
CA LEU A 166 5.60 -7.10 12.43
C LEU A 166 4.31 -6.86 13.24
N LYS A 167 3.40 -7.84 13.31
CA LYS A 167 2.16 -7.74 14.11
C LYS A 167 2.44 -7.69 15.61
N GLN A 168 3.63 -8.11 16.05
CA GLN A 168 4.05 -8.11 17.44
C GLN A 168 4.80 -6.85 17.85
N LEU A 169 5.10 -5.94 16.91
CA LEU A 169 5.84 -4.71 17.19
C LEU A 169 5.10 -3.70 18.08
N PRO A 170 3.79 -3.46 17.92
CA PRO A 170 3.13 -2.43 18.70
C PRO A 170 3.13 -2.75 20.20
N ALA A 171 3.70 -1.88 21.01
CA ALA A 171 3.50 -1.86 22.44
C ALA A 171 2.04 -1.44 22.78
N PRO A 172 1.52 -1.75 23.98
CA PRO A 172 0.14 -1.40 24.36
C PRO A 172 -0.23 0.07 24.11
N ASP A 173 0.69 0.99 24.38
CA ASP A 173 0.56 2.44 24.23
C ASP A 173 0.85 2.96 22.82
N THR A 174 1.23 2.10 21.87
CA THR A 174 1.52 2.52 20.49
C THR A 174 0.28 3.12 19.83
N ILE A 175 0.39 4.35 19.33
CA ILE A 175 -0.69 5.02 18.60
C ILE A 175 -0.89 4.37 17.23
N VAL A 176 -2.07 3.80 17.02
CA VAL A 176 -2.49 3.23 15.73
C VAL A 176 -3.29 4.23 14.92
N CYS A 177 -4.19 4.99 15.55
CA CYS A 177 -4.93 6.07 14.90
C CYS A 177 -4.48 7.42 15.44
N ARG A 178 -3.61 8.13 14.69
CA ARG A 178 -3.09 9.43 15.12
C ARG A 178 -4.15 10.53 15.19
N CYS A 179 -5.14 10.52 14.31
CA CYS A 179 -6.16 11.57 14.28
C CYS A 179 -7.06 11.59 15.53
N GLU A 180 -7.18 10.46 16.22
CA GLU A 180 -8.09 10.26 17.36
C GLU A 180 -7.32 9.72 18.59
N ASP A 181 -5.98 9.74 18.53
CA ASP A 181 -5.04 9.23 19.54
C ASP A 181 -5.44 7.85 20.12
N VAL A 182 -5.82 6.92 19.23
CA VAL A 182 -6.20 5.55 19.62
C VAL A 182 -4.97 4.67 19.67
N THR A 183 -4.72 4.09 20.84
CA THR A 183 -3.62 3.16 21.11
C THR A 183 -3.94 1.73 20.67
N PHE A 184 -2.90 0.91 20.49
CA PHE A 184 -3.03 -0.50 20.14
C PHE A 184 -3.83 -1.28 21.18
N GLU A 185 -3.59 -1.06 22.49
CA GLU A 185 -4.31 -1.73 23.57
C GLU A 185 -5.83 -1.50 23.50
N ARG A 186 -6.26 -0.27 23.22
CA ARG A 186 -7.68 0.07 23.06
C ARG A 186 -8.32 -0.69 21.91
N LEU A 187 -7.57 -0.93 20.83
CA LEU A 187 -8.06 -1.70 19.69
C LEU A 187 -8.13 -3.19 19.99
N ARG A 188 -7.13 -3.78 20.67
CA ARG A 188 -7.12 -5.22 21.00
C ARG A 188 -8.33 -5.69 21.82
N ALA A 189 -9.03 -4.79 22.51
CA ALA A 189 -10.24 -5.09 23.26
C ALA A 189 -11.48 -5.32 22.39
N HIS A 190 -11.36 -5.22 21.05
CA HIS A 190 -12.44 -5.36 20.10
C HIS A 190 -12.19 -6.52 19.11
N HIS A 191 -13.21 -6.87 18.33
CA HIS A 191 -13.17 -8.01 17.40
C HIS A 191 -13.54 -7.65 15.95
N SER A 192 -13.81 -6.37 15.67
CA SER A 192 -14.12 -5.92 14.32
C SER A 192 -13.83 -4.44 14.14
N TRP A 193 -13.62 -4.03 12.89
CA TRP A 193 -13.47 -2.63 12.50
C TRP A 193 -14.62 -1.78 13.02
N ARG A 194 -15.87 -2.23 12.82
CA ARG A 194 -17.06 -1.51 13.23
C ARG A 194 -17.12 -1.28 14.74
N ALA A 195 -16.85 -2.31 15.54
CA ALA A 195 -16.87 -2.20 17.00
C ALA A 195 -15.78 -1.24 17.48
N ALA A 196 -14.54 -1.41 17.00
CA ALA A 196 -13.42 -0.54 17.34
C ALA A 196 -13.70 0.92 16.94
N LYS A 197 -14.22 1.15 15.72
CA LYS A 197 -14.58 2.49 15.23
C LYS A 197 -15.61 3.17 16.13
N LEU A 198 -16.71 2.49 16.47
CA LEU A 198 -17.79 3.06 17.29
C LEU A 198 -17.37 3.33 18.74
N GLN A 199 -16.53 2.47 19.33
CA GLN A 199 -16.15 2.55 20.74
C GLN A 199 -14.90 3.39 20.99
N THR A 200 -13.98 3.46 20.03
CA THR A 200 -12.70 4.17 20.19
C THR A 200 -12.54 5.39 19.30
N ARG A 201 -13.42 5.56 18.30
CA ARG A 201 -13.34 6.55 17.21
C ARG A 201 -12.23 6.28 16.19
N CYS A 202 -11.56 5.11 16.24
CA CYS A 202 -10.56 4.73 15.24
C CYS A 202 -11.10 4.85 13.80
N GLY A 203 -10.38 5.59 12.95
CA GLY A 203 -10.79 5.85 11.57
C GLY A 203 -11.87 6.93 11.39
N MET A 204 -12.26 7.67 12.44
CA MET A 204 -13.26 8.75 12.36
C MET A 204 -12.68 10.15 12.23
N GLY A 205 -11.36 10.31 12.40
CA GLY A 205 -10.69 11.61 12.28
C GLY A 205 -10.61 12.11 10.83
N PRO A 206 -9.98 13.28 10.57
CA PRO A 206 -9.99 13.92 9.24
C PRO A 206 -9.45 13.06 8.09
N CYS A 207 -8.54 12.11 8.37
CA CYS A 207 -8.04 11.18 7.36
C CYS A 207 -9.05 10.11 6.94
N GLN A 208 -10.16 9.95 7.67
CA GLN A 208 -11.21 8.94 7.48
C GLN A 208 -10.69 7.50 7.40
N GLY A 209 -9.64 7.20 8.17
CA GLY A 209 -9.08 5.86 8.23
C GLY A 209 -8.08 5.51 7.13
N ARG A 210 -7.74 6.43 6.21
CA ARG A 210 -6.73 6.18 5.16
C ARG A 210 -5.35 5.79 5.67
N VAL A 211 -5.00 6.22 6.88
CA VAL A 211 -3.71 5.91 7.50
C VAL A 211 -3.83 4.67 8.40
N CYS A 212 -4.76 4.69 9.37
CA CYS A 212 -4.87 3.61 10.35
C CYS A 212 -5.60 2.36 9.81
N GLY A 213 -6.40 2.48 8.75
CA GLY A 213 -7.19 1.38 8.19
C GLY A 213 -6.31 0.23 7.71
N ALA A 214 -5.30 0.52 6.90
CA ALA A 214 -4.33 -0.48 6.43
C ALA A 214 -3.54 -1.12 7.59
N ALA A 215 -3.17 -0.32 8.59
CA ALA A 215 -2.49 -0.83 9.79
C ALA A 215 -3.40 -1.77 10.60
N VAL A 216 -4.68 -1.42 10.74
CA VAL A 216 -5.67 -2.24 11.45
C VAL A 216 -6.00 -3.52 10.67
N GLU A 217 -6.11 -3.44 9.34
CA GLU A 217 -6.26 -4.63 8.49
C GLU A 217 -5.06 -5.56 8.66
N PHE A 218 -3.83 -5.04 8.63
CA PHE A 218 -2.65 -5.87 8.85
C PHE A 218 -2.59 -6.45 10.28
N LEU A 219 -2.87 -5.66 11.31
CA LEU A 219 -2.73 -6.10 12.71
C LEU A 219 -3.84 -7.06 13.17
N PHE A 220 -5.06 -6.88 12.68
CA PHE A 220 -6.25 -7.54 13.20
C PHE A 220 -7.09 -8.29 12.16
N ASP A 221 -6.71 -8.22 10.88
CA ASP A 221 -7.48 -8.74 9.75
C ASP A 221 -8.88 -8.11 9.64
N TRP A 222 -9.01 -6.86 10.11
CA TRP A 222 -10.26 -6.10 10.05
C TRP A 222 -10.27 -5.20 8.83
N ARG A 223 -11.13 -5.50 7.87
CA ARG A 223 -11.36 -4.62 6.73
C ARG A 223 -12.21 -3.43 7.12
N ALA A 224 -11.84 -2.26 6.59
CA ALA A 224 -12.65 -1.06 6.76
C ALA A 224 -13.99 -1.26 6.04
N GLU A 225 -15.07 -1.28 6.82
CA GLU A 225 -16.42 -1.39 6.28
C GLU A 225 -16.96 -0.01 5.92
N SER A 226 -17.46 0.13 4.70
CA SER A 226 -18.20 1.26 4.13
C SER A 226 -17.42 2.55 3.86
N VAL A 227 -17.45 2.98 2.61
CA VAL A 227 -17.08 4.32 2.17
C VAL A 227 -18.35 5.16 2.10
N ARG A 228 -18.28 6.42 2.57
CA ARG A 228 -19.41 7.34 2.58
C ARG A 228 -19.02 8.66 1.92
N PRO A 229 -19.94 9.29 1.17
CA PRO A 229 -19.73 10.66 0.73
C PRO A 229 -19.63 11.63 1.92
N PRO A 230 -18.87 12.73 1.78
CA PRO A 230 -17.98 13.01 0.66
C PRO A 230 -16.66 12.22 0.80
N VAL A 231 -16.07 11.78 -0.33
CA VAL A 231 -14.78 11.06 -0.31
C VAL A 231 -13.71 11.94 0.35
N LEU A 232 -13.60 13.19 -0.08
CA LEU A 232 -12.72 14.17 0.54
C LEU A 232 -13.53 15.17 1.36
N PRO A 233 -13.02 15.63 2.51
CA PRO A 233 -13.66 16.71 3.24
C PRO A 233 -13.90 17.92 2.33
N VAL A 234 -15.14 18.41 2.31
CA VAL A 234 -15.55 19.59 1.55
C VAL A 234 -16.24 20.56 2.51
N ARG A 235 -16.08 21.86 2.27
CA ARG A 235 -16.77 22.87 3.06
C ARG A 235 -18.26 22.86 2.70
N VAL A 236 -19.11 23.12 3.69
CA VAL A 236 -20.57 23.20 3.47
C VAL A 236 -20.91 24.28 2.44
N GLU A 237 -20.23 25.43 2.49
CA GLU A 237 -20.38 26.54 1.52
C GLU A 237 -20.09 26.16 0.06
N SER A 238 -19.44 25.01 -0.19
CA SER A 238 -19.19 24.51 -1.55
C SER A 238 -20.27 23.55 -2.05
N LEU A 239 -21.20 23.14 -1.18
CA LEU A 239 -22.28 22.19 -1.48
C LEU A 239 -23.66 22.84 -1.57
N ILE A 240 -23.82 24.06 -1.07
CA ILE A 240 -25.08 24.81 -1.02
C ILE A 240 -25.04 26.06 -1.88
#